data_AF-A0A3P1XZE4-F1
#
_entry.id   AF-A0A3P1XZE4-F1
#
_cell.length_a   1.000
_cell.length_b   1.000
_cell.length_c   1.000
_cell.angle_alpha   90.00
_cell.angle_beta   90.00
_cell.angle_gamma   90.00
#
_symmetry.space_group_name_H-M   'P 1'
#
loop_
_entity.id
_entity.type
_entity.pdbx_description
1 polymer ?
#
loop_
_entity_poly.entity_id
_entity_poly.type
_entity_poly.pdbx_seq_one_letter_code
_entity_poly.pdbx_strand_id
1 'polypeptide(L)' 'GIPIKDLVRSHGISVATYYKWKSRYGGMDVAELARMRELEAENSRLKRLYAEQALEIHALKDVIAKKHWDR' A
#
# COMPACT_ATOMS: atom_id res chain seq x y z
N GLY A 1 4.13 -33.53 -14.23
CA GLY A 1 3.55 -32.19 -13.96
C GLY A 1 3.68 -31.33 -15.20
N ILE A 2 2.80 -30.34 -15.38
CA ILE A 2 2.86 -29.39 -16.52
C ILE A 2 4.04 -28.43 -16.31
N PRO A 3 4.87 -28.15 -17.33
CA PRO A 3 5.92 -27.14 -17.22
C PRO A 3 5.37 -25.75 -16.89
N ILE A 4 6.00 -25.04 -15.96
CA ILE A 4 5.57 -23.68 -15.55
C ILE A 4 5.44 -22.75 -16.75
N LYS A 5 6.34 -22.86 -17.74
CA LYS A 5 6.31 -22.06 -18.98
C LYS A 5 5.00 -22.21 -19.74
N ASP A 6 4.47 -23.43 -19.83
CA ASP A 6 3.25 -23.72 -20.58
C ASP A 6 2.02 -23.29 -19.78
N LEU A 7 2.05 -23.50 -18.45
CA LEU A 7 0.99 -23.07 -17.55
C LEU A 7 0.81 -21.54 -17.54
N VAL A 8 1.90 -20.78 -17.42
CA VAL A 8 1.80 -19.31 -17.39
C VAL A 8 1.37 -18.76 -18.74
N ARG A 9 1.81 -19.38 -19.85
CA ARG A 9 1.40 -19.02 -21.21
C ARG A 9 -0.10 -19.21 -21.42
N SER A 10 -0.70 -20.31 -20.93
CA SER A 10 -2.14 -20.53 -21.04
C SER A 10 -2.97 -19.51 -20.26
N HIS A 11 -2.39 -18.91 -19.22
CA HIS A 11 -3.01 -17.86 -18.40
C HIS A 11 -2.63 -16.44 -18.85
N GLY A 12 -1.90 -16.27 -19.95
CA GLY A 12 -1.45 -14.95 -20.42
C GLY A 12 -0.43 -14.27 -19.50
N ILE A 13 0.23 -15.04 -18.62
CA ILE A 13 1.21 -14.54 -17.64
C ILE A 13 2.62 -14.81 -18.19
N SER A 14 3.51 -13.83 -18.06
CA SER A 14 4.92 -14.05 -18.38
C SER A 14 5.61 -14.89 -17.30
N VAL A 15 6.61 -15.69 -17.68
CA VAL A 15 7.41 -16.47 -16.73
C VAL A 15 8.06 -15.56 -15.67
N ALA A 16 8.52 -14.38 -16.08
CA ALA A 16 9.10 -13.39 -15.16
C ALA A 16 8.08 -12.89 -14.13
N THR A 17 6.85 -12.61 -14.55
CA THR A 17 5.75 -12.22 -13.65
C THR A 17 5.46 -13.30 -12.62
N TYR A 18 5.41 -14.57 -13.05
CA TYR A 18 5.19 -15.69 -12.15
C TYR A 18 6.26 -15.78 -11.07
N TYR A 19 7.55 -15.74 -11.43
CA TYR A 19 8.62 -15.82 -10.43
C TYR A 19 8.67 -14.59 -9.53
N LYS A 20 8.31 -13.40 -10.02
CA LYS A 20 8.16 -12.20 -9.19
C LYS A 20 7.07 -12.39 -8.13
N TRP A 21 5.91 -12.94 -8.51
CA TRP A 21 4.85 -13.25 -7.56
C TRP A 21 5.24 -14.37 -6.62
N LYS A 22 5.88 -15.44 -7.11
CA LYS A 22 6.37 -16.53 -6.29
C LYS A 22 7.39 -16.07 -5.25
N SER A 23 8.32 -15.17 -5.62
CA SER A 23 9.28 -14.60 -4.67
C SER A 23 8.61 -13.74 -3.60
N ARG A 24 7.50 -13.07 -3.93
CA ARG A 24 6.81 -12.15 -3.02
C ARG A 24 5.77 -12.84 -2.13
N TYR A 25 5.10 -13.85 -2.66
CA TYR A 25 3.90 -14.45 -2.10
C TYR A 25 4.00 -15.97 -1.91
N GLY A 26 5.04 -16.61 -2.45
CA GLY A 26 5.12 -18.08 -2.63
C GLY A 26 5.33 -18.91 -1.36
N GLY A 27 5.24 -18.31 -0.18
CA GLY A 27 5.20 -19.01 1.11
C GLY A 27 4.00 -18.60 1.97
N MET A 28 3.10 -17.77 1.44
CA MET A 28 1.92 -17.29 2.15
C MET A 28 0.73 -18.18 1.81
N ASP A 29 -0.12 -18.44 2.79
CA ASP A 29 -1.44 -19.01 2.56
C ASP A 29 -2.44 -17.94 2.06
N VAL A 30 -3.65 -18.37 1.67
CA VAL A 30 -4.68 -17.47 1.14
C VAL A 30 -5.17 -16.47 2.19
N ALA A 31 -5.25 -16.88 3.46
CA ALA A 31 -5.71 -16.03 4.55
C ALA A 31 -4.67 -14.95 4.89
N GLU A 32 -3.38 -15.30 4.87
CA GLU A 32 -2.26 -14.38 5.01
C GLU A 32 -2.24 -13.35 3.88
N LEU A 33 -2.48 -13.77 2.63
CA LEU A 33 -2.59 -12.86 1.49
C LEU A 33 -3.79 -11.90 1.61
N ALA A 34 -4.93 -12.39 2.08
CA ALA A 34 -6.11 -11.55 2.32
C ALA A 34 -5.83 -10.50 3.40
N ARG A 35 -5.29 -10.93 4.54
CA ARG A 35 -4.89 -10.04 5.64
C ARG A 35 -3.84 -9.01 5.20
N MET A 36 -2.87 -9.42 4.39
CA MET A 36 -1.86 -8.49 3.84
C MET A 36 -2.52 -7.37 3.04
N ARG A 37 -3.46 -7.70 2.15
CA ARG A 37 -4.19 -6.69 1.34
C ARG A 37 -5.02 -5.74 2.21
N GLU A 38 -5.70 -6.26 3.22
CA GLU A 38 -6.45 -5.44 4.18
C GLU A 38 -5.55 -4.46 4.92
N LEU A 39 -4.39 -4.94 5.40
CA LEU A 39 -3.41 -4.10 6.08
C LEU A 39 -2.80 -3.03 5.15
N GLU A 40 -2.52 -3.37 3.88
CA GLU A 40 -2.04 -2.40 2.88
C GLU A 40 -3.09 -1.31 2.60
N ALA A 41 -4.36 -1.69 2.49
CA ALA A 41 -5.46 -0.76 2.29
C ALA A 41 -5.65 0.17 3.49
N GLU A 42 -5.65 -0.39 4.71
CA GLU A 42 -5.81 0.39 5.93
C GLU A 42 -4.61 1.32 6.18
N ASN A 43 -3.38 0.85 5.94
CA ASN A 43 -2.19 1.68 6.04
C ASN A 43 -2.26 2.88 5.08
N SER A 44 -2.74 2.65 3.84
CA SER A 44 -2.92 3.72 2.86
C SER A 44 -3.98 4.73 3.31
N ARG A 45 -5.10 4.26 3.87
CA ARG A 45 -6.16 5.11 4.44
C ARG A 45 -5.64 5.95 5.60
N LEU A 46 -4.91 5.34 6.52
CA LEU A 46 -4.34 5.99 7.70
C LEU A 46 -3.29 7.05 7.31
N LYS A 47 -2.41 6.76 6.35
CA LYS A 47 -1.44 7.74 5.84
C LYS A 47 -2.12 8.96 5.24
N ARG A 48 -3.21 8.78 4.48
CA ARG A 48 -3.97 9.90 3.92
C ARG A 48 -4.57 10.75 5.03
N LEU A 49 -5.28 10.14 5.97
CA LEU A 49 -5.90 10.85 7.10
C LEU A 49 -4.87 11.60 7.94
N TYR A 50 -3.72 10.98 8.21
CA TYR A 50 -2.63 11.63 8.93
C TYR A 50 -2.10 12.85 8.18
N ALA A 51 -1.91 12.76 6.87
CA ALA A 51 -1.45 13.89 6.05
C ALA A 51 -2.46 15.04 6.07
N GLU A 52 -3.76 14.74 5.95
CA GLU A 52 -4.84 15.74 6.05
C GLU A 52 -4.82 16.45 7.42
N GLN A 53 -4.77 15.68 8.51
CA GLN A 53 -4.68 16.23 9.87
C GLN A 53 -3.41 17.06 10.09
N ALA A 54 -2.27 16.60 9.58
CA ALA A 54 -1.00 17.33 9.70
C ALA A 54 -1.08 18.69 8.98
N LEU A 55 -1.74 18.76 7.82
CA LEU A 55 -1.97 20.00 7.09
C LEU A 55 -2.89 20.96 7.87
N GLU A 56 -3.99 20.46 8.43
CA GLU A 56 -4.90 21.27 9.27
C GLU A 56 -4.18 21.83 10.50
N ILE A 57 -3.41 21.00 11.20
CA ILE A 57 -2.62 21.41 12.37
C ILE A 57 -1.60 22.48 11.97
N HIS A 58 -0.93 22.32 10.82
CA HIS A 58 0.02 23.33 10.32
C HIS A 58 -0.68 24.67 10.06
N ALA A 59 -1.79 24.66 9.34
CA ALA A 59 -2.55 25.87 9.04
C ALA A 59 -3.03 26.59 10.31
N LEU A 60 -3.51 25.84 11.31
CA LEU A 60 -3.94 26.41 12.59
C LEU A 60 -2.77 27.05 13.36
N LYS A 61 -1.60 26.40 13.37
CA LYS A 61 -0.40 26.96 14.00
C LYS A 61 0.03 28.27 13.34
N ASP A 62 -0.01 28.35 12.01
CA ASP A 62 0.32 29.58 11.28
C ASP A 62 -0.63 30.74 11.63
N VAL A 63 -1.94 30.46 11.73
CA VAL A 63 -2.95 31.46 12.13
C VAL A 63 -2.71 31.95 13.56
N ILE A 64 -2.42 31.03 14.49
CA ILE A 64 -2.13 31.39 15.89
C ILE A 64 -0.86 32.25 15.95
N ALA A 65 0.21 31.84 15.28
CA ALA A 65 1.48 32.57 15.27
C ALA A 65 1.31 34.00 14.74
N LYS A 66 0.53 34.18 13.65
CA LYS A 66 0.23 35.50 13.10
C LYS A 66 -0.55 36.39 14.09
N LYS A 67 -1.57 35.84 14.75
CA LYS A 67 -2.37 36.57 15.75
C LYS A 67 -1.54 37.04 16.95
N HIS A 68 -0.49 36.31 17.32
CA HIS A 68 0.43 36.73 18.38
C HIS A 68 1.33 37.89 17.97
N TRP A 69 1.66 38.00 16.68
CA TRP A 69 2.47 39.10 16.15
C TRP A 69 1.68 40.41 16.02
N ASP A 70 0.38 40.31 15.68
CA ASP A 70 -0.50 41.46 15.48
C ASP A 70 -1.01 42.11 16.80
N ARG A 71 -0.57 41.63 17.98
CA ARG A 71 -1.03 42.06 19.31
C ARG A 71 0.11 42.65 20.12
#